data_AF-A0A950YDL3-F1
#
_entry.id   AF-A0A950YDL3-F1
#
_cell.length_a   1.000
_cell.length_b   1.000
_cell.length_c   1.000
_cell.angle_alpha   90.00
_cell.angle_beta   90.00
_cell.angle_gamma   90.00
#
_symmetry.space_group_name_H-M   'P 1'
#
loop_
_entity.id
_entity.type
_entity.pdbx_description
1 polymer ?
#
loop_
_entity_poly.entity_id
_entity_poly.type
_entity_poly.pdbx_seq_one_letter_code
_entity_poly.pdbx_strand_id
1 'polypeptide(L)'
;MAGERGRQPCSPPRPRHAAAGLAEWRFVAASGPTGLILYRASGGSRRYFLAADATAIAAAFSPDSRYLAVVLSSRDPASTAYSGLAVIDTTTLAARIIVHGQIYGASFPPDGSDRIAYGSAASQALAAPVDIHLVGANGSRPVQITHDGRSLNPVSGRSGIAFDHERLRGDAEPAYQVWLMASDGSGGRPVTAL
;
A
#
# COMPACT_ATOMS: atom_id res chain seq x y z
N MET A 1 -53.83 -35.78 -7.66
CA MET A 1 -53.84 -34.88 -6.48
C MET A 1 -52.56 -35.17 -5.70
N ALA A 2 -51.53 -34.33 -5.90
CA ALA A 2 -51.05 -33.28 -4.96
C ALA A 2 -50.42 -33.91 -3.69
N GLY A 3 -49.10 -33.85 -3.45
CA GLY A 3 -48.28 -32.69 -3.02
C GLY A 3 -47.78 -33.03 -1.59
N GLU A 4 -46.61 -32.72 -1.04
CA GLU A 4 -45.53 -31.76 -1.30
C GLU A 4 -44.24 -32.32 -0.67
N ARG A 5 -43.07 -32.10 -1.31
CA ARG A 5 -41.77 -32.18 -0.63
C ARG A 5 -41.37 -30.77 -0.23
N GLY A 6 -41.10 -30.56 1.06
CA GLY A 6 -40.66 -29.28 1.61
C GLY A 6 -39.42 -28.75 0.89
N ARG A 7 -39.55 -27.56 0.28
CA ARG A 7 -38.46 -26.78 -0.28
C ARG A 7 -37.89 -25.88 0.83
N GLN A 8 -36.62 -26.03 1.15
CA GLN A 8 -35.87 -24.98 1.84
C GLN A 8 -35.73 -23.78 0.89
N PRO A 9 -35.99 -22.53 1.33
CA PRO A 9 -35.77 -21.36 0.49
C PRO A 9 -34.27 -21.06 0.37
N CYS A 10 -33.75 -21.14 -0.85
CA CYS A 10 -32.46 -20.55 -1.21
C CYS A 10 -32.49 -19.05 -0.90
N SER A 11 -31.67 -18.60 0.05
CA SER A 11 -31.41 -17.17 0.26
C SER A 11 -30.56 -16.62 -0.90
N PRO A 12 -30.79 -15.37 -1.35
CA PRO A 12 -30.02 -14.78 -2.43
C PRO A 12 -28.56 -14.51 -1.99
N PRO A 13 -27.56 -14.66 -2.88
CA PRO A 13 -26.19 -14.30 -2.56
C PRO A 13 -26.06 -12.79 -2.36
N ARG A 14 -25.39 -12.38 -1.28
CA ARG A 14 -25.01 -10.98 -1.00
C ARG A 14 -23.97 -10.50 -2.02
N PRO A 15 -24.01 -9.23 -2.46
CA PRO A 15 -23.03 -8.70 -3.39
C PRO A 15 -21.66 -8.60 -2.70
N ARG A 16 -20.63 -9.21 -3.29
CA ARG A 16 -19.23 -8.91 -2.99
C ARG A 16 -18.73 -7.95 -4.05
N HIS A 17 -18.29 -6.77 -3.64
CA HIS A 17 -17.69 -5.81 -4.56
C HIS A 17 -16.41 -6.41 -5.17
N ALA A 18 -16.41 -6.58 -6.49
CA ALA A 18 -15.23 -6.90 -7.29
C ALA A 18 -15.04 -5.76 -8.30
N ALA A 19 -13.89 -5.10 -8.28
CA ALA A 19 -13.55 -4.04 -9.22
C ALA A 19 -12.90 -4.66 -10.46
N ALA A 20 -13.68 -4.95 -11.50
CA ALA A 20 -13.16 -5.50 -12.75
C ALA A 20 -12.72 -4.36 -13.70
N GLY A 21 -11.41 -4.10 -13.74
CA GLY A 21 -10.74 -3.56 -14.93
C GLY A 21 -10.18 -4.73 -15.75
N LEU A 22 -10.01 -4.56 -17.07
CA LEU A 22 -9.47 -5.57 -18.01
C LEU A 22 -7.98 -5.92 -17.78
N ALA A 23 -7.58 -6.11 -16.54
CA ALA A 23 -6.36 -6.82 -16.15
C ALA A 23 -6.81 -8.23 -15.76
N GLU A 24 -6.30 -9.24 -16.46
CA GLU A 24 -6.54 -10.61 -16.04
C GLU A 24 -6.09 -10.75 -14.58
N TRP A 25 -6.99 -11.21 -13.71
CA TRP A 25 -6.71 -11.44 -12.30
C TRP A 25 -5.69 -12.57 -12.14
N ARG A 26 -4.41 -12.29 -12.42
CA ARG A 26 -3.36 -13.31 -12.46
C ARG A 26 -2.86 -13.66 -11.06
N PHE A 27 -2.91 -12.70 -10.15
CA PHE A 27 -2.37 -12.84 -8.80
C PHE A 27 -3.29 -12.26 -7.73
N VAL A 28 -3.24 -12.88 -6.56
CA VAL A 28 -3.85 -12.39 -5.32
C VAL A 28 -2.76 -12.38 -4.26
N ALA A 29 -2.64 -11.29 -3.50
CA ALA A 29 -1.70 -11.18 -2.39
C ALA A 29 -2.46 -11.24 -1.06
N ALA A 30 -1.96 -12.05 -0.12
CA ALA A 30 -2.47 -12.12 1.24
C ALA A 30 -1.34 -11.82 2.21
N SER A 31 -1.55 -10.80 3.03
CA SER A 31 -0.67 -10.48 4.16
C SER A 31 -1.19 -11.24 5.38
N GLY A 32 -0.34 -12.01 6.05
CA GLY A 32 -0.77 -12.88 7.14
C GLY A 32 0.28 -13.06 8.23
N PRO A 33 -0.06 -13.80 9.30
CA PRO A 33 0.79 -13.96 10.48
C PRO A 33 2.11 -14.68 10.20
N THR A 34 2.20 -15.35 9.05
CA THR A 34 3.39 -16.09 8.61
C THR A 34 4.21 -15.30 7.57
N GLY A 35 3.69 -14.20 7.03
CA GLY A 35 4.36 -13.38 6.04
C GLY A 35 3.42 -13.03 4.90
N LEU A 36 3.99 -12.66 3.75
CA LEU A 36 3.22 -12.36 2.55
C LEU A 36 3.14 -13.61 1.66
N ILE A 37 1.94 -13.96 1.21
CA ILE A 37 1.73 -15.05 0.24
C ILE A 37 1.15 -14.47 -1.04
N LEU A 38 1.80 -14.77 -2.16
CA LEU A 38 1.30 -14.46 -3.49
C LEU A 38 0.74 -15.74 -4.12
N TYR A 39 -0.55 -15.72 -4.44
CA TYR A 39 -1.26 -16.80 -5.11
C TYR A 39 -1.37 -16.49 -6.60
N ARG A 40 -1.15 -17.49 -7.45
CA ARG A 40 -1.47 -17.38 -8.87
C ARG A 40 -2.89 -17.90 -9.08
N ALA A 41 -3.70 -17.19 -9.86
CA ALA A 41 -5.09 -17.58 -10.09
C ALA A 41 -5.24 -18.92 -10.83
N SER A 42 -4.24 -19.28 -11.65
CA SER A 42 -4.16 -20.60 -12.28
C SER A 42 -3.74 -21.72 -11.32
N GLY A 43 -3.53 -21.41 -10.04
CA GLY A 43 -3.04 -22.35 -9.03
C GLY A 43 -1.56 -22.15 -8.66
N GLY A 44 -1.24 -22.55 -7.43
CA GLY A 44 0.09 -22.38 -6.83
C GLY A 44 0.23 -21.10 -5.99
N SER A 45 1.22 -21.10 -5.11
CA SER A 45 1.54 -19.95 -4.27
C SER A 45 3.03 -19.85 -4.00
N ARG A 46 3.50 -18.64 -3.67
CA ARG A 46 4.86 -18.38 -3.21
C ARG A 46 4.82 -17.47 -2.01
N ARG A 47 5.64 -17.78 -1.00
CA ARG A 47 5.77 -16.98 0.21
C ARG A 47 6.97 -16.04 0.11
N TYR A 48 6.80 -14.83 0.61
CA TYR A 48 7.79 -13.77 0.70
C TYR A 48 7.81 -13.20 2.10
N PHE A 49 8.93 -12.59 2.49
CA PHE A 49 9.14 -11.85 3.74
C PHE A 49 8.58 -12.58 4.97
N LEU A 50 9.41 -13.42 5.59
CA LEU A 50 8.99 -14.20 6.75
C LEU A 50 8.60 -13.27 7.89
N ALA A 51 7.45 -13.58 8.50
CA ALA A 51 6.93 -12.81 9.63
C ALA A 51 7.87 -12.77 10.85
N ALA A 52 8.88 -13.64 10.94
CA ALA A 52 9.86 -13.60 12.02
C ALA A 52 10.63 -12.29 12.05
N ASP A 53 10.92 -11.71 10.87
CA ASP A 53 11.80 -10.54 10.74
C ASP A 53 11.00 -9.23 10.63
N ALA A 54 9.93 -9.25 9.85
CA ALA A 54 9.07 -8.10 9.62
C ALA A 54 7.61 -8.48 9.38
N THR A 55 6.71 -7.58 9.75
CA THR A 55 5.35 -7.59 9.20
C THR A 55 5.42 -7.09 7.76
N ALA A 56 4.87 -7.86 6.82
CA ALA A 56 4.83 -7.52 5.40
C ALA A 56 3.37 -7.28 4.97
N ILE A 57 3.09 -6.05 4.50
CA ILE A 57 1.76 -5.62 4.08
C ILE A 57 1.78 -5.37 2.58
N ALA A 58 0.96 -6.10 1.82
CA ALA A 58 0.67 -5.81 0.42
C ALA A 58 -0.03 -4.44 0.33
N ALA A 59 0.68 -3.45 -0.21
CA ALA A 59 0.16 -2.08 -0.28
C ALA A 59 -0.65 -1.86 -1.58
N ALA A 60 -0.04 -2.15 -2.73
CA ALA A 60 -0.69 -1.95 -4.03
C ALA A 60 -0.05 -2.78 -5.14
N PHE A 61 -0.87 -3.28 -6.07
CA PHE A 61 -0.40 -3.72 -7.38
C PHE A 61 -0.20 -2.51 -8.31
N SER A 62 0.77 -2.58 -9.22
CA SER A 62 0.81 -1.68 -10.38
C SER A 62 -0.42 -1.92 -11.27
N PRO A 63 -0.88 -0.93 -12.06
CA PRO A 63 -2.09 -1.09 -12.87
C PRO A 63 -2.03 -2.26 -13.88
N ASP A 64 -0.85 -2.58 -14.38
CA ASP A 64 -0.58 -3.69 -15.29
C ASP A 64 -0.36 -5.04 -14.55
N SER A 65 -0.47 -5.05 -13.22
CA SER A 65 -0.21 -6.19 -12.33
C SER A 65 1.20 -6.78 -12.41
N ARG A 66 2.17 -6.06 -13.00
CA ARG A 66 3.57 -6.47 -13.09
C ARG A 66 4.29 -6.39 -11.75
N TYR A 67 3.94 -5.41 -10.93
CA TYR A 67 4.60 -5.16 -9.65
C TYR A 67 3.61 -5.20 -8.49
N LEU A 68 4.09 -5.66 -7.34
CA LEU A 68 3.41 -5.52 -6.05
C LEU A 68 4.33 -4.75 -5.11
N ALA A 69 3.89 -3.59 -4.65
CA ALA A 69 4.51 -2.84 -3.58
C ALA A 69 4.16 -3.47 -2.22
N VAL A 70 5.17 -3.66 -1.38
CA VAL A 70 5.05 -4.28 -0.06
C VAL A 70 5.70 -3.37 0.97
N VAL A 71 4.94 -2.95 1.97
CA VAL A 71 5.47 -2.22 3.12
C VAL A 71 5.94 -3.23 4.15
N LEU A 72 7.21 -3.13 4.53
CA LEU A 72 7.84 -3.94 5.57
C LEU A 72 7.98 -3.09 6.83
N SER A 73 7.62 -3.68 7.96
CA SER A 73 7.79 -3.06 9.27
C SER A 73 8.49 -4.04 10.20
N SER A 74 9.67 -3.65 10.68
CA SER A 74 10.41 -4.37 11.70
C SER A 74 9.52 -4.67 12.91
N ARG A 75 9.66 -5.87 13.47
CA ARG A 75 8.98 -6.22 14.73
C ARG A 75 9.70 -5.72 15.98
N ASP A 76 10.96 -5.35 15.83
CA ASP A 76 11.71 -4.69 16.89
C ASP A 76 11.43 -3.18 16.85
N PRO A 77 10.78 -2.60 17.88
CA PRO A 77 10.48 -1.16 17.94
C PRO A 77 11.72 -0.28 18.13
N ALA A 78 12.89 -0.87 18.40
CA ALA A 78 14.16 -0.17 18.48
C ALA A 78 14.96 -0.22 17.17
N SER A 79 14.46 -0.88 16.13
CA SER A 79 15.20 -1.14 14.90
C SER A 79 14.37 -0.98 13.64
N THR A 80 14.93 -0.28 12.66
CA THR A 80 14.39 -0.17 11.30
C THR A 80 15.07 -1.13 10.31
N ALA A 81 15.93 -2.05 10.78
CA ALA A 81 16.76 -2.89 9.92
C ALA A 81 15.94 -3.73 8.91
N TYR A 82 14.74 -4.16 9.31
CA TYR A 82 13.80 -4.90 8.46
C TYR A 82 12.63 -4.05 7.94
N SER A 83 12.61 -2.75 8.26
CA SER A 83 11.61 -1.82 7.71
C SER A 83 12.03 -1.34 6.33
N GLY A 84 11.05 -1.17 5.44
CA GLY A 84 11.32 -0.65 4.12
C GLY A 84 10.17 -0.81 3.14
N LEU A 85 10.39 -0.34 1.93
CA LEU A 85 9.51 -0.57 0.79
C LEU A 85 10.16 -1.63 -0.09
N ALA A 86 9.45 -2.71 -0.31
CA ALA A 86 9.85 -3.78 -1.22
C ALA A 86 8.94 -3.83 -2.45
N VAL A 87 9.48 -4.40 -3.53
CA VAL A 87 8.75 -4.68 -4.75
C VAL A 87 8.91 -6.15 -5.10
N ILE A 88 7.79 -6.80 -5.40
CA ILE A 88 7.75 -8.12 -6.04
C ILE A 88 7.42 -7.92 -7.51
N ASP A 89 8.28 -8.39 -8.40
CA ASP A 89 8.01 -8.49 -9.83
C ASP A 89 7.25 -9.81 -10.08
N THR A 90 6.01 -9.72 -10.55
CA THR A 90 5.12 -10.88 -10.72
C THR A 90 5.47 -11.72 -11.97
N THR A 91 6.29 -11.17 -12.88
CA THR A 91 6.76 -11.88 -14.07
C THR A 91 7.92 -12.81 -13.74
N THR A 92 8.85 -12.35 -12.91
CA THR A 92 10.05 -13.11 -12.49
C THR A 92 9.90 -13.77 -11.13
N LEU A 93 8.90 -13.35 -10.34
CA LEU A 93 8.73 -13.72 -8.94
C LEU A 93 9.93 -13.35 -8.06
N ALA A 94 10.71 -12.34 -8.48
CA ALA A 94 11.79 -11.78 -7.69
C ALA A 94 11.24 -10.72 -6.73
N ALA A 95 11.80 -10.67 -5.52
CA ALA A 95 11.48 -9.66 -4.52
C ALA A 95 12.75 -8.89 -4.16
N ARG A 96 12.63 -7.56 -4.01
CA ARG A 96 13.73 -6.70 -3.55
C ARG A 96 13.22 -5.61 -2.64
N ILE A 97 14.00 -5.28 -1.62
CA ILE A 97 13.83 -4.03 -0.87
C ILE A 97 14.44 -2.91 -1.74
N ILE A 98 13.66 -1.87 -2.01
CA ILE A 98 14.07 -0.73 -2.85
C ILE A 98 14.26 0.56 -2.05
N VAL A 99 13.69 0.63 -0.85
CA VAL A 99 13.89 1.71 0.12
C VAL A 99 13.99 1.09 1.50
N HIS A 100 14.96 1.52 2.29
CA HIS A 100 15.11 1.12 3.70
C HIS A 100 14.56 2.21 4.61
N GLY A 101 14.08 1.81 5.79
CA GLY A 101 13.57 2.73 6.80
C GLY A 101 12.06 2.63 6.99
N GLN A 102 11.50 3.54 7.79
CA GLN A 102 10.09 3.52 8.11
C GLN A 102 9.26 4.05 6.93
N ILE A 103 8.21 3.31 6.55
CA ILE A 103 7.36 3.62 5.40
C ILE A 103 5.90 3.74 5.84
N TYR A 104 5.23 4.78 5.35
CA TYR A 104 3.83 5.10 5.61
C TYR A 104 3.06 5.05 4.29
N GLY A 105 2.45 3.90 4.03
CA GLY A 105 1.73 3.63 2.79
C GLY A 105 2.61 3.62 1.55
N ALA A 106 2.06 3.07 0.47
CA ALA A 106 2.68 3.12 -0.86
C ALA A 106 1.59 2.95 -1.93
N SER A 107 1.70 3.67 -3.05
CA SER A 107 0.74 3.57 -4.15
C SER A 107 1.40 3.72 -5.51
N PHE A 108 0.90 2.96 -6.49
CA PHE A 108 1.18 3.17 -7.90
C PHE A 108 0.15 4.14 -8.50
N PRO A 109 0.56 5.03 -9.42
CA PRO A 109 -0.37 5.84 -10.19
C PRO A 109 -1.15 4.98 -11.19
N PRO A 110 -2.38 5.38 -11.55
CA PRO A 110 -3.21 4.65 -12.51
C PRO A 110 -2.84 4.90 -13.98
N ASP A 111 -1.80 5.69 -14.25
CA ASP A 111 -1.36 6.09 -15.60
C ASP A 111 -0.47 5.05 -16.30
N GLY A 112 -0.17 3.93 -15.62
CA GLY A 112 0.71 2.87 -16.12
C GLY A 112 2.19 3.11 -15.86
N SER A 113 2.54 4.18 -15.14
CA SER A 113 3.91 4.43 -14.69
C SER A 113 4.33 3.44 -13.58
N ASP A 114 5.58 3.01 -13.62
CA ASP A 114 6.21 2.17 -12.59
C ASP A 114 6.69 2.99 -11.37
N ARG A 115 6.28 4.25 -11.24
CA ARG A 115 6.60 5.09 -10.08
C ARG A 115 5.72 4.70 -8.90
N ILE A 116 6.26 4.81 -7.70
CA ILE A 116 5.57 4.54 -6.44
C ILE A 116 5.67 5.81 -5.59
N ALA A 117 4.53 6.33 -5.16
CA ALA A 117 4.47 7.33 -4.10
C ALA A 117 4.43 6.62 -2.75
N TYR A 118 5.23 7.07 -1.79
CA TYR A 118 5.28 6.50 -0.45
C TYR A 118 5.64 7.57 0.59
N GLY A 119 5.09 7.46 1.80
CA GLY A 119 5.53 8.28 2.94
C GLY A 119 6.74 7.64 3.60
N SER A 120 7.70 8.43 4.10
CA SER A 120 8.86 7.89 4.81
C SER A 120 9.33 8.77 5.96
N ALA A 121 9.84 8.13 7.00
CA ALA A 121 10.48 8.77 8.14
C ALA A 121 11.85 8.16 8.42
N ALA A 122 12.76 9.00 8.93
CA ALA A 122 14.09 8.58 9.34
C ALA A 122 14.10 7.72 10.63
N SER A 123 13.01 7.70 11.40
CA SER A 123 12.89 6.92 12.64
C SER A 123 11.45 6.44 12.89
N GLN A 124 11.29 5.54 13.87
CA GLN A 124 10.00 5.00 14.30
C GLN A 124 9.33 5.85 15.40
N ALA A 125 9.91 6.98 15.79
CA ALA A 125 9.31 7.84 16.80
C ALA A 125 7.96 8.37 16.31
N LEU A 126 6.94 8.39 17.16
CA LEU A 126 5.59 8.81 16.78
C LEU A 126 5.55 10.23 16.18
N ALA A 127 6.42 11.13 16.66
CA ALA A 127 6.50 12.50 16.16
C ALA A 127 7.50 12.70 15.01
N ALA A 128 8.14 11.63 14.52
CA ALA A 128 9.15 11.70 13.47
C ALA A 128 8.59 12.40 12.23
N PRO A 129 9.33 13.32 11.60
CA PRO A 129 8.90 13.94 10.36
C PRO A 129 8.67 12.89 9.27
N VAL A 130 7.53 12.98 8.60
CA VAL A 130 7.17 12.12 7.48
C VAL A 130 6.95 12.98 6.23
N ASP A 131 7.63 12.64 5.16
CA ASP A 131 7.43 13.27 3.85
C ASP A 131 7.09 12.22 2.79
N ILE A 132 6.43 12.67 1.72
CA ILE A 132 6.12 11.87 0.56
C ILE A 132 7.28 11.91 -0.43
N HIS A 133 7.63 10.73 -0.91
CA HIS A 133 8.67 10.51 -1.90
C HIS A 133 8.12 9.71 -3.09
N LEU A 134 8.83 9.82 -4.22
CA LEU A 134 8.63 9.03 -5.43
C LEU A 134 9.86 8.14 -5.68
N VAL A 135 9.62 6.87 -6.01
CA VAL A 135 10.67 5.91 -6.40
C VAL A 135 10.19 5.09 -7.60
N GLY A 136 11.09 4.65 -8.47
CA GLY A 136 10.72 3.65 -9.49
C GLY A 136 10.66 2.25 -8.89
N ALA A 137 9.78 1.38 -9.40
CA ALA A 137 9.71 -0.03 -8.99
C ALA A 137 11.04 -0.78 -9.18
N ASN A 138 11.93 -0.25 -10.02
CA ASN A 138 13.31 -0.69 -10.23
C ASN A 138 14.29 -0.34 -9.09
N GLY A 139 13.88 0.46 -8.11
CA GLY A 139 14.77 0.99 -7.07
C GLY A 139 15.64 2.16 -7.53
N SER A 140 15.19 2.92 -8.54
CA SER A 140 15.84 4.19 -8.92
C SER A 140 15.97 5.12 -7.71
N ARG A 141 16.91 6.06 -7.73
CA ARG A 141 17.06 7.05 -6.65
C ARG A 141 15.71 7.72 -6.29
N PRO A 142 15.29 7.71 -5.00
CA PRO A 142 14.08 8.39 -4.58
C PRO A 142 14.15 9.91 -4.74
N VAL A 143 12.99 10.53 -4.95
CA VAL A 143 12.78 11.98 -5.02
C VAL A 143 11.76 12.39 -3.97
N GLN A 144 12.14 13.26 -3.04
CA GLN A 144 11.24 13.85 -2.07
C GLN A 144 10.37 14.92 -2.75
N ILE A 145 9.06 14.93 -2.47
CA ILE A 145 8.10 15.87 -3.09
C ILE A 145 7.31 16.71 -2.08
N THR A 146 7.29 16.35 -0.79
CA THR A 146 6.85 17.22 0.31
C THR A 146 8.01 17.51 1.25
N HIS A 147 7.93 18.58 2.03
CA HIS A 147 9.01 19.01 2.94
C HIS A 147 8.46 19.54 4.27
N ASP A 148 7.20 19.24 4.59
CA ASP A 148 6.54 19.72 5.81
C ASP A 148 6.70 18.75 6.98
N GLY A 149 7.18 17.53 6.72
CA GLY A 149 7.36 16.50 7.73
C GLY A 149 6.04 15.99 8.31
N ARG A 150 4.90 16.23 7.65
CA ARG A 150 3.55 15.88 8.12
C ARG A 150 2.70 15.25 7.04
N SER A 151 3.30 14.73 5.98
CA SER A 151 2.61 14.17 4.82
C SER A 151 2.76 12.65 4.78
N LEU A 152 1.66 11.91 4.94
CA LEU A 152 1.64 10.45 5.13
C LEU A 152 0.64 9.74 4.19
N ASN A 153 0.79 8.41 4.08
CA ASN A 153 -0.18 7.51 3.44
C ASN A 153 -0.65 7.95 2.03
N PRO A 154 0.26 8.23 1.09
CA PRO A 154 -0.11 8.76 -0.22
C PRO A 154 -0.85 7.73 -1.07
N VAL A 155 -1.91 8.19 -1.73
CA VAL A 155 -2.68 7.47 -2.74
C VAL A 155 -2.63 8.24 -4.05
N SER A 156 -1.95 7.65 -5.04
CA SER A 156 -1.80 8.22 -6.38
C SER A 156 -3.10 8.03 -7.18
N GLY A 157 -3.62 9.13 -7.72
CA GLY A 157 -4.75 9.17 -8.63
C GLY A 157 -4.35 9.66 -10.03
N ARG A 158 -5.33 9.77 -10.94
CA ARG A 158 -5.08 10.27 -12.31
C ARG A 158 -4.66 11.74 -12.34
N SER A 159 -5.10 12.52 -11.36
CA SER A 159 -4.97 13.99 -11.35
C SER A 159 -4.03 14.51 -10.25
N GLY A 160 -3.35 13.63 -9.52
CA GLY A 160 -2.52 14.01 -8.39
C GLY A 160 -2.46 12.95 -7.31
N ILE A 161 -1.95 13.34 -6.15
CA ILE A 161 -1.78 12.49 -4.98
C ILE A 161 -2.69 13.00 -3.86
N ALA A 162 -3.52 12.11 -3.32
CA ALA A 162 -4.21 12.33 -2.05
C ALA A 162 -3.37 11.79 -0.91
N PHE A 163 -3.35 12.46 0.23
CA PHE A 163 -2.54 12.04 1.37
C PHE A 163 -3.11 12.53 2.69
N ASP A 164 -2.70 11.89 3.77
CA ASP A 164 -2.98 12.34 5.12
C ASP A 164 -1.99 13.46 5.48
N HIS A 165 -2.49 14.60 5.91
CA HIS A 165 -1.70 15.67 6.51
C HIS A 165 -1.93 15.68 8.02
N GLU A 166 -0.89 15.37 8.77
CA GLU A 166 -0.91 15.24 10.22
C GLU A 166 -0.78 16.60 10.92
N ARG A 167 -1.57 16.78 11.97
CA ARG A 167 -1.37 17.85 12.95
C ARG A 167 -1.18 17.24 14.33
N LEU A 168 0.02 17.40 14.87
CA LEU A 168 0.33 17.03 16.25
C LEU A 168 -0.45 17.90 17.25
N ARG A 169 -0.85 17.30 18.37
CA ARG A 169 -1.67 17.95 19.41
C ARG A 169 -1.13 17.71 20.83
N GLY A 170 0.19 17.83 21.00
CA GLY A 170 0.85 17.58 22.29
C GLY A 170 0.64 16.12 22.72
N ASP A 171 0.05 15.92 23.90
CA ASP A 171 -0.24 14.60 24.46
C ASP A 171 -1.50 13.93 23.88
N ALA A 172 -2.29 14.66 23.08
CA ALA A 172 -3.46 14.10 22.42
C ALA A 172 -3.11 13.39 21.10
N GLU A 173 -3.96 12.45 20.69
CA GLU A 173 -3.81 11.78 19.39
C GLU A 173 -3.69 12.81 18.25
N PRO A 174 -2.82 12.55 17.25
CA PRO A 174 -2.72 13.42 16.08
C PRO A 174 -4.07 13.55 15.36
N ALA A 175 -4.31 14.71 14.78
CA ALA A 175 -5.46 14.91 13.90
C ALA A 175 -5.01 14.79 12.44
N TYR A 176 -5.80 14.13 11.61
CA TYR A 176 -5.49 13.91 10.20
C TYR A 176 -6.50 14.62 9.31
N GLN A 177 -5.99 15.33 8.30
CA GLN A 177 -6.77 15.88 7.20
C GLN A 177 -6.42 15.16 5.91
N VAL A 178 -7.38 15.08 4.99
CA VAL A 178 -7.07 14.66 3.63
C VAL A 178 -6.65 15.88 2.84
N TRP A 179 -5.48 15.81 2.22
CA TRP A 179 -4.93 16.82 1.34
C TRP A 179 -4.79 16.25 -0.08
N LEU A 180 -4.75 17.16 -1.05
CA LEU A 180 -4.47 16.86 -2.45
C LEU A 180 -3.31 17.73 -2.94
N MET A 181 -2.44 17.14 -3.74
CA MET A 181 -1.39 17.84 -4.49
C MET A 181 -1.29 17.29 -5.91
N ALA A 182 -0.64 18.02 -6.81
CA ALA A 182 -0.24 17.50 -8.11
C ALA A 182 0.81 16.37 -7.94
N SER A 183 0.98 15.53 -8.96
CA SER A 183 1.87 14.37 -8.89
C SER A 183 3.35 14.73 -8.73
N ASP A 184 3.73 15.99 -8.99
CA ASP A 184 5.07 16.53 -8.78
C ASP A 184 5.28 17.13 -7.37
N GLY A 185 4.26 17.07 -6.51
CA GLY A 185 4.26 17.65 -5.15
C GLY A 185 3.75 19.09 -5.06
N SER A 186 3.44 19.73 -6.19
CA SER A 186 3.00 21.13 -6.18
C SER A 186 1.52 21.30 -5.82
N GLY A 187 1.14 22.49 -5.37
CA GLY A 187 -0.27 22.87 -5.18
C GLY A 187 -1.01 22.12 -4.07
N GLY A 188 -0.30 21.69 -3.02
CA GLY A 188 -0.88 21.05 -1.85
C GLY A 188 -2.01 21.88 -1.22
N ARG A 189 -3.18 21.28 -1.04
CA ARG A 189 -4.35 21.91 -0.41
C ARG A 189 -5.18 20.92 0.41
N PRO A 190 -5.81 21.37 1.50
CA PRO A 190 -6.76 20.55 2.24
C PRO A 190 -8.02 20.26 1.42
N VAL A 191 -8.59 19.08 1.63
CA VAL A 191 -9.91 18.67 1.14
C VAL A 191 -10.90 18.57 2.28
N THR A 192 -10.45 18.15 3.46
CA THR A 192 -11.23 18.12 4.69
C THR A 192 -10.80 19.22 5.64
N ALA A 193 -11.74 19.68 6.47
CA ALA A 193 -11.48 20.60 7.58
C ALA A 193 -11.52 19.83 8.91
N LEU A 194 -10.79 20.32 9.91
CA LEU A 194 -10.79 19.85 11.29
C LEU A 194 -11.33 20.93 12.22
#